data_AF-A0A376FED2-F1
#
_entry.id   AF-A0A376FED2-F1
#
_cell.length_a   1.000
_cell.length_b   1.000
_cell.length_c   1.000
_cell.angle_alpha   90.00
_cell.angle_beta   90.00
_cell.angle_gamma   90.00
#
_symmetry.space_group_name_H-M   'P 1'
#
loop_
_entity.id
_entity.type
_entity.pdbx_description
1 polymer ?
#
loop_
_entity_poly.entity_id
_entity_poly.type
_entity_poly.pdbx_seq_one_letter_code
_entity_poly.pdbx_strand_id
1 'polypeptide(L)' 'MKKRYEEVSQNLAYIQEQMDENGINVEIQARQLYHDREEVTVHIRRWWAAVGGRRDER' A
#
# COMPACT_ATOMS: atom_id res chain seq x y z
N MET A 1 9.36 -21.87 -5.27
CA MET A 1 8.34 -21.06 -5.97
C MET A 1 9.02 -20.06 -6.89
N LYS A 2 8.59 -19.92 -8.15
CA LYS A 2 9.13 -18.93 -9.11
C LYS A 2 8.19 -17.71 -9.14
N LYS A 3 8.72 -16.53 -9.50
CA LYS A 3 7.96 -15.29 -9.69
C LYS A 3 7.35 -14.60 -8.45
N ARG A 4 7.96 -14.79 -7.28
CA ARG A 4 7.48 -14.20 -6.00
C ARG A 4 7.35 -12.68 -6.05
N TYR A 5 8.27 -12.00 -6.73
CA TYR A 5 8.23 -10.54 -6.86
C TYR A 5 7.07 -10.08 -7.74
N GLU A 6 6.85 -10.76 -8.87
CA GLU A 6 5.75 -10.46 -9.78
C GLU A 6 4.40 -10.69 -9.12
N GLU A 7 4.24 -11.78 -8.35
CA GLU A 7 3.00 -12.05 -7.60
C GLU A 7 2.73 -10.97 -6.54
N VAL A 8 3.73 -10.60 -5.73
CA VAL A 8 3.58 -9.52 -4.74
C VAL A 8 3.23 -8.21 -5.42
N SER A 9 3.87 -7.88 -6.55
CA SER A 9 3.59 -6.65 -7.30
C SER A 9 2.16 -6.63 -7.84
N GLN A 10 1.67 -7.76 -8.36
CA GLN A 10 0.29 -7.88 -8.84
C GLN A 10 -0.72 -7.72 -7.70
N ASN A 11 -0.46 -8.33 -6.54
CA ASN A 11 -1.32 -8.20 -5.37
C ASN A 11 -1.38 -6.75 -4.86
N LEU A 12 -0.25 -6.05 -4.82
CA LEU A 12 -0.20 -4.64 -4.42
C LEU A 12 -0.95 -3.75 -5.42
N ALA A 13 -0.80 -4.01 -6.72
CA ALA A 13 -1.53 -3.28 -7.76
C ALA A 13 -3.05 -3.48 -7.65
N TYR A 14 -3.49 -4.72 -7.37
CA TYR A 14 -4.90 -5.03 -7.14
C TYR A 14 -5.46 -4.29 -5.93
N ILE A 15 -4.72 -4.23 -4.82
CA ILE A 15 -5.14 -3.46 -3.64
C ILE A 15 -5.26 -1.97 -3.99
N GLN A 16 -4.30 -1.41 -4.74
CA GLN A 16 -4.35 -0.01 -5.15
C GLN A 16 -5.56 0.29 -6.03
N GLU A 17 -5.83 -0.55 -7.04
CA GLU A 17 -6.99 -0.41 -7.92
C GLU A 17 -8.30 -0.41 -7.13
N GLN A 18 -8.47 -1.33 -6.17
CA GLN A 18 -9.66 -1.37 -5.33
C GLN A 18 -9.82 -0.12 -4.46
N MET A 19 -8.72 0.47 -3.98
CA MET A 19 -8.78 1.71 -3.21
C MET A 19 -9.13 2.91 -4.10
N ASP A 20 -8.57 2.96 -5.31
CA ASP A 20 -8.84 4.00 -6.30
C ASP A 20 -10.30 3.96 -6.79
N GLU A 21 -10.84 2.76 -7.06
CA GLU A 21 -12.25 2.55 -7.43
C GLU A 21 -13.22 3.06 -6.35
N ASN A 22 -12.84 2.93 -5.07
CA ASN A 22 -13.63 3.40 -3.95
C ASN A 22 -13.33 4.87 -3.57
N GLY A 23 -12.43 5.55 -4.30
CA GLY A 23 -12.03 6.94 -4.02
C GLY A 23 -11.31 7.12 -2.69
N ILE A 24 -10.64 6.07 -2.18
CA ILE A 24 -9.93 6.07 -0.91
C ILE A 24 -8.45 6.37 -1.16
N ASN A 25 -7.99 7.53 -0.68
CA ASN A 25 -6.57 7.86 -0.76
C ASN A 25 -5.76 7.05 0.28
N VAL A 26 -4.79 6.27 -0.18
CA VAL A 26 -3.93 5.43 0.65
C VAL A 26 -2.46 5.53 0.24
N GLU A 27 -1.58 5.38 1.22
CA GLU A 27 -0.15 5.13 1.00
C GLU A 27 0.15 3.68 1.38
N ILE A 28 0.70 2.92 0.42
CA ILE A 28 1.02 1.50 0.59
C ILE A 28 2.53 1.32 0.57
N GLN A 29 3.06 0.64 1.57
CA GLN A 29 4.49 0.33 1.69
C GLN A 29 4.65 -1.17 1.95
N ALA A 30 5.47 -1.85 1.15
CA ALA A 30 5.72 -3.27 1.30
C ALA A 30 7.22 -3.52 1.53
N ARG A 31 7.56 -4.34 2.51
CA ARG A 31 8.94 -4.72 2.79
C ARG A 31 9.02 -6.12 3.39
N GLN A 32 9.95 -6.92 2.89
CA GLN A 32 10.35 -8.15 3.56
C GLN A 32 11.17 -7.76 4.80
N LEU A 33 10.62 -7.99 6.00
CA LEU A 33 11.29 -7.64 7.25
C LEU A 33 12.41 -8.63 7.57
N TYR A 34 13.23 -8.28 8.56
CA TYR A 34 14.39 -9.10 8.96
C TYR A 34 14.03 -10.54 9.34
N HIS A 35 12.83 -10.75 9.90
CA HIS A 35 12.36 -12.07 10.33
C HIS A 35 11.55 -12.80 9.25
N ASP A 36 11.20 -12.14 8.15
CA ASP A 36 10.33 -12.68 7.09
C ASP A 36 11.14 -13.59 6.15
N ARG A 37 10.71 -14.84 5.93
CA ARG A 37 11.43 -15.81 5.07
C ARG A 37 10.89 -15.90 3.64
N GLU A 38 9.66 -16.36 3.47
CA GLU A 38 8.96 -16.41 2.17
C GLU A 38 7.67 -15.60 2.21
N GLU A 39 7.71 -14.47 2.90
CA GLU A 39 6.59 -13.55 3.09
C GLU A 39 7.07 -12.10 3.00
N VAL A 40 6.11 -11.18 2.84
CA VAL A 40 6.36 -9.73 2.81
C VAL A 40 5.34 -9.08 3.71
N THR A 41 5.80 -8.19 4.59
CA THR A 41 4.92 -7.38 5.42
C THR A 41 4.54 -6.10 4.69
N VAL A 42 3.24 -5.78 4.66
CA VAL A 42 2.69 -4.59 4.01
C VAL A 42 2.05 -3.67 5.06
N HIS A 43 2.36 -2.38 4.98
CA HIS A 43 1.75 -1.32 5.77
C HIS A 43 0.92 -0.41 4.86
N ILE A 44 -0.33 -0.16 5.26
CA ILE A 44 -1.27 0.70 4.53
C ILE A 44 -1.70 1.84 5.45
N ARG A 45 -1.45 3.07 5.02
CA ARG A 45 -1.90 4.28 5.70
C ARG A 45 -3.00 4.95 4.89
N ARG A 46 -4.18 5.10 5.47
CA ARG A 46 -5.29 5.83 4.85
C ARG A 46 -5.16 7.34 5.09
N TRP A 47 -5.35 8.12 4.04
CA TRP A 47 -5.48 9.57 4.09
C TRP A 47 -6.96 9.94 4.01
N TRP A 48 -7.44 10.78 4.93
CA TRP A 48 -8.84 11.23 4.97
C TRP A 48 -9.12 12.45 4.07
N ALA A 49 -8.10 12.98 3.39
CA ALA A 49 -8.24 14.09 2.44
C ALA A 49 -7.59 13.72 1.10
N ALA A 50 -8.32 13.91 0.00
CA ALA A 50 -7.87 13.61 -1.37
C ALA A 50 -6.78 14.58 -1.88
N VAL A 51 -6.52 15.66 -1.14
CA VAL A 51 -5.50 16.67 -1.44
C VAL A 51 -4.78 16.96 -0.14
N GLY A 52 -3.45 17.10 -0.18
CA GLY A 52 -2.65 17.61 0.94
C GLY A 52 -3.03 19.05 1.28
N GLY A 53 -4.20 19.24 1.88
CA GLY A 53 -4.63 20.47 2.51
C GLY A 53 -4.03 20.53 3.90
N ARG A 54 -3.09 21.44 4.08
CA ARG A 54 -2.54 21.91 5.36
C ARG A 54 -3.54 21.75 6.51
N ARG A 55 -3.21 20.90 7.47
CA ARG A 55 -3.88 20.85 8.78
C ARG A 55 -3.12 21.69 9.82
N ASP A 56 -2.48 22.77 9.37
CA ASP A 56 -1.71 23.72 10.19
C ASP A 56 -2.16 25.16 9.93
N GLU A 57 -3.47 25.40 10.02
CA GLU A 57 -4.01 26.75 10.22
C GLU A 57 -4.96 26.70 11.41
N ARG A 58 -4.37 26.73 12.61
CA ARG A 58 -4.94 27.19 13.87
C ARG A 58 -3.83 27.52 14.84
#